data_AF-A0A174LCE1-F1
#
_entry.id   AF-A0A174LCE1-F1
#
_cell.length_a   1.000
_cell.length_b   1.000
_cell.length_c   1.000
_cell.angle_alpha   90.00
_cell.angle_beta   90.00
_cell.angle_gamma   90.00
#
_symmetry.space_group_name_H-M   'P 1'
#
loop_
_entity.id
_entity.type
_entity.pdbx_description
1 polymer ?
#
loop_
_entity_poly.entity_id
_entity_poly.type
_entity_poly.pdbx_seq_one_letter_code
_entity_poly.pdbx_strand_id
1 'polypeptide(L)'
;MEIKSNYIPHNFRNKYLKNVGGSYSSTVLQPTVSGEAGTKVVVIDDLETSSKDKALSANMGKYLNENKQDKNEYVDTINQYLSTDSDVKFNSVAGKNGEFDNLKVKGGLDVFTITSNEVRGTNGILYVTDSAQVTGITSNENNVMVLTVSDSVFRVDDILLSQTFDSSSKKIVLKVTTVDGTTITCNVIEALGNIETGDALVRIANTSDAARQSSILLNPYDGCIDIRTGCTSESDSTISSRIGNLDGITDTDFGELSGDGLYSNNAYLSGAIRNLSGKWELKDDGSGKLANGNISWDTEGGLTLKYGTRKEFKTIDIDDYDFANAFEVDLKDGLNFFFTKNKDNDPRTIILPCSDTFIGLEVEMIFTGNPGLIRLECANNYAFMYNGQDIRYISIGHYPRRLKLVARKYNFSTKGLCSWWIDNAAEFKISSDGTFAGTFRSI
;
A
#
# COMPACT_ATOMS: atom_id res chain seq x y z
N MET A 1 -118.73 -1.72 -21.22
CA MET A 1 -119.44 -0.44 -21.02
C MET A 1 -118.73 0.27 -19.91
N GLU A 2 -118.16 1.44 -20.22
CA GLU A 2 -117.89 2.60 -19.34
C GLU A 2 -117.14 2.37 -18.00
N ILE A 3 -116.33 3.26 -17.43
CA ILE A 3 -115.75 4.59 -17.68
C ILE A 3 -114.71 4.68 -16.53
N LYS A 4 -113.46 5.10 -16.80
CA LYS A 4 -112.85 6.37 -16.31
C LYS A 4 -113.12 6.67 -14.81
N SER A 5 -112.19 7.11 -13.98
CA SER A 5 -110.94 7.85 -14.18
C SER A 5 -110.52 8.38 -12.80
N ASN A 6 -109.21 8.59 -12.58
CA ASN A 6 -108.57 9.80 -12.01
C ASN A 6 -109.05 10.32 -10.62
N TYR A 7 -108.24 10.86 -9.70
CA TYR A 7 -106.81 11.17 -9.54
C TYR A 7 -106.68 11.91 -8.18
N ILE A 8 -105.83 11.39 -7.26
CA ILE A 8 -104.87 12.07 -6.30
C ILE A 8 -105.45 13.04 -5.19
N PRO A 9 -104.84 13.32 -3.99
CA PRO A 9 -103.47 13.07 -3.44
C PRO A 9 -103.26 12.66 -1.93
N HIS A 10 -101.98 12.36 -1.58
CA HIS A 10 -101.22 12.59 -0.31
C HIS A 10 -101.69 11.89 1.01
N ASN A 11 -100.88 11.33 1.94
CA ASN A 11 -99.46 11.46 2.32
C ASN A 11 -98.93 10.24 3.14
N PHE A 12 -97.61 10.05 3.06
CA PHE A 12 -96.61 9.27 3.83
C PHE A 12 -97.02 8.28 4.95
N ARG A 13 -96.49 7.04 4.89
CA ARG A 13 -96.07 6.29 6.09
C ARG A 13 -94.92 5.29 5.84
N ASN A 14 -93.85 5.54 6.60
CA ASN A 14 -92.69 4.76 7.03
C ASN A 14 -92.48 3.31 6.52
N LYS A 15 -91.35 3.07 5.85
CA LYS A 15 -90.99 1.85 5.10
C LYS A 15 -90.26 0.77 5.92
N TYR A 16 -90.05 0.95 7.22
CA TYR A 16 -89.09 0.13 7.98
C TYR A 16 -89.65 -0.82 9.04
N LEU A 17 -90.96 -1.09 9.09
CA LEU A 17 -91.48 -2.22 9.85
C LEU A 17 -92.15 -3.25 8.93
N LYS A 18 -91.40 -4.27 8.54
CA LYS A 18 -91.96 -5.56 8.10
C LYS A 18 -91.52 -6.64 9.07
N ASN A 19 -92.45 -7.01 9.93
CA ASN A 19 -92.38 -8.17 10.80
C ASN A 19 -92.85 -9.40 9.99
N VAL A 20 -91.98 -10.38 9.70
CA VAL A 20 -92.38 -11.72 9.26
C VAL A 20 -91.37 -12.73 9.81
N GLY A 21 -91.88 -13.75 10.48
CA GLY A 21 -91.16 -14.59 11.43
C GLY A 21 -90.13 -15.56 10.84
N GLY A 22 -89.12 -15.83 11.67
CA GLY A 22 -88.16 -16.91 11.56
C GLY A 22 -87.66 -17.26 12.96
N SER A 23 -87.79 -18.52 13.35
CA SER A 23 -87.37 -19.04 14.65
C SER A 23 -85.85 -18.96 14.81
N TYR A 24 -85.39 -18.23 15.82
CA TYR A 24 -84.02 -18.34 16.33
C TYR A 24 -84.09 -18.61 17.82
N SER A 25 -83.71 -19.83 18.19
CA SER A 25 -83.41 -20.19 19.57
C SER A 25 -82.13 -19.47 19.97
N SER A 26 -82.25 -18.38 20.72
CA SER A 26 -81.15 -17.88 21.55
C SER A 26 -81.57 -18.03 23.00
N THR A 27 -80.73 -18.74 23.75
CA THR A 27 -80.72 -18.72 25.21
C THR A 27 -80.67 -17.26 25.65
N VAL A 28 -81.81 -16.75 26.07
CA VAL A 28 -81.92 -15.44 26.72
C VAL A 28 -81.20 -15.58 28.05
N LEU A 29 -79.93 -15.17 28.08
CA LEU A 29 -79.35 -14.65 29.30
C LEU A 29 -80.18 -13.40 29.62
N GLN A 30 -81.19 -13.57 30.46
CA GLN A 30 -81.90 -12.46 31.06
C GLN A 30 -80.84 -11.63 31.80
N PRO A 31 -80.61 -10.36 31.46
CA PRO A 31 -79.94 -9.49 32.39
C PRO A 31 -80.89 -9.37 33.57
N THR A 32 -80.46 -9.86 34.73
CA THR A 32 -81.09 -9.53 36.01
C THR A 32 -81.02 -8.02 36.18
N VAL A 33 -82.00 -7.31 35.63
CA VAL A 33 -82.26 -5.92 36.01
C VAL A 33 -83.03 -6.00 37.32
N SER A 34 -82.31 -5.91 38.42
CA SER A 34 -82.89 -5.75 39.76
C SER A 34 -83.47 -4.34 39.90
N GLY A 35 -84.54 -4.05 39.18
CA GLY A 35 -85.29 -2.81 39.25
C GLY A 35 -86.77 -3.12 39.32
N GLU A 36 -87.41 -2.71 40.41
CA GLU A 36 -88.87 -2.79 40.59
C GLU A 36 -89.59 -2.18 39.38
N ALA A 37 -90.73 -2.78 39.01
CA ALA A 37 -91.60 -2.25 37.97
C ALA A 37 -92.03 -0.82 38.34
N GLY A 38 -91.41 0.19 37.69
CA GLY A 38 -91.75 1.61 37.88
C GLY A 38 -90.57 2.58 37.90
N THR A 39 -89.32 2.13 38.02
CA THR A 39 -88.17 3.06 38.05
C THR A 39 -87.74 3.51 36.65
N LYS A 40 -87.87 4.82 36.37
CA LYS A 40 -87.37 5.45 35.14
C LYS A 40 -85.84 5.45 35.12
N VAL A 41 -85.24 4.83 34.09
CA VAL A 41 -83.80 4.96 33.82
C VAL A 41 -83.49 6.40 33.41
N VAL A 42 -82.57 7.04 34.11
CA VAL A 42 -82.14 8.41 33.77
C VAL A 42 -81.18 8.33 32.58
N VAL A 43 -81.55 9.01 31.49
CA VAL A 43 -80.77 9.10 30.26
C VAL A 43 -80.01 10.43 30.26
N ILE A 44 -78.70 10.40 30.02
CA ILE A 44 -77.84 11.59 29.98
C ILE A 44 -77.41 11.86 28.54
N ASP A 45 -77.41 13.13 28.14
CA ASP A 45 -76.90 13.61 26.84
C ASP A 45 -75.54 14.32 27.01
N ASP A 46 -74.63 13.71 27.76
CA ASP A 46 -73.30 14.24 28.08
C ASP A 46 -72.27 13.09 28.09
N LEU A 47 -71.19 13.26 27.33
CA LEU A 47 -70.12 12.30 27.13
C LEU A 47 -69.03 12.35 28.21
N GLU A 48 -69.01 13.39 29.04
CA GLU A 48 -68.00 13.58 30.10
C GLU A 48 -68.47 13.13 31.49
N THR A 49 -69.69 12.61 31.58
CA THR A 49 -70.24 12.11 32.84
C THR A 49 -69.48 10.87 33.35
N SER A 50 -69.13 10.86 34.64
CA SER A 50 -68.51 9.70 35.31
C SER A 50 -69.53 8.77 35.97
N SER A 51 -70.83 9.03 35.80
CA SER A 51 -71.92 8.27 36.43
C SER A 51 -72.05 6.87 35.84
N LYS A 52 -71.93 5.83 36.67
CA LYS A 52 -72.04 4.42 36.25
C LYS A 52 -73.47 3.89 36.19
N ASP A 53 -74.42 4.60 36.82
CA ASP A 53 -75.79 4.12 37.04
C ASP A 53 -76.82 4.74 36.07
N LYS A 54 -76.35 5.50 35.08
CA LYS A 54 -77.19 6.22 34.13
C LYS A 54 -76.86 5.81 32.71
N ALA A 55 -77.88 5.72 31.86
CA ALA A 55 -77.69 5.36 30.46
C ALA A 55 -77.31 6.59 29.63
N LEU A 56 -76.42 6.42 28.65
CA LEU A 56 -76.19 7.45 27.65
C LEU A 56 -77.39 7.56 26.71
N SER A 57 -77.64 8.77 26.21
CA SER A 57 -78.64 9.00 25.18
C SER A 57 -78.29 8.22 23.91
N ALA A 58 -79.32 7.90 23.11
CA ALA A 58 -79.11 7.26 21.82
C ALA A 58 -78.21 8.09 20.88
N ASN A 59 -78.26 9.42 21.00
CA ASN A 59 -77.41 10.32 20.23
C ASN A 59 -75.94 10.22 20.66
N MET A 60 -75.65 10.25 21.96
CA MET A 60 -74.28 10.14 22.47
C MET A 60 -73.71 8.73 22.27
N GLY A 61 -74.54 7.69 22.37
CA GLY A 61 -74.15 6.32 22.04
C GLY A 61 -73.75 6.17 20.57
N LYS A 62 -74.49 6.81 19.65
CA LYS A 62 -74.14 6.86 18.23
C LYS A 62 -72.84 7.63 18.00
N TYR A 63 -72.68 8.80 18.62
CA TYR A 63 -71.45 9.60 18.52
C TYR A 63 -70.21 8.86 19.06
N LEU A 64 -70.36 8.09 20.13
CA LEU A 64 -69.31 7.18 20.62
C LEU A 64 -68.99 6.05 19.66
N ASN A 65 -70.01 5.49 19.01
CA ASN A 65 -69.82 4.41 18.06
C ASN A 65 -69.09 4.88 16.79
N GLU A 66 -69.41 6.09 16.32
CA GLU A 66 -68.74 6.73 15.18
C GLU A 66 -67.30 7.14 15.55
N ASN A 67 -67.08 7.80 16.70
CA ASN A 67 -65.72 8.18 17.12
C ASN A 67 -64.82 7.00 17.56
N LYS A 68 -65.40 5.86 17.94
CA LYS A 68 -64.64 4.62 18.18
C LYS A 68 -64.05 4.05 16.90
N GLN A 69 -64.59 4.37 15.72
CA GLN A 69 -63.97 3.98 14.45
C GLN A 69 -62.76 4.84 14.11
N ASP A 70 -62.74 6.13 14.46
CA ASP A 70 -61.64 7.05 14.08
C ASP A 70 -60.45 7.05 15.05
N LYS A 71 -60.62 6.63 16.31
CA LYS A 71 -59.55 6.68 17.33
C LYS A 71 -58.75 5.39 17.53
N ASN A 72 -59.14 4.28 16.90
CA ASN A 72 -58.57 2.96 17.19
C ASN A 72 -57.60 2.42 16.15
N GLU A 73 -57.03 3.27 15.30
CA GLU A 73 -55.90 2.90 14.46
C GLU A 73 -54.79 3.95 14.57
N TYR A 74 -54.17 3.99 15.75
CA TYR A 74 -52.73 4.26 15.78
C TYR A 74 -52.07 3.04 15.11
N VAL A 75 -52.03 3.06 13.78
CA VAL A 75 -51.52 1.94 13.00
C VAL A 75 -50.00 1.94 13.15
N ASP A 76 -49.48 1.17 14.10
CA ASP A 76 -48.03 0.93 14.21
C ASP A 76 -47.45 0.34 12.90
N THR A 77 -48.30 -0.24 12.03
CA THR A 77 -47.93 -0.82 10.73
C THR A 77 -49.01 -0.63 9.66
N ILE A 78 -48.80 0.26 8.68
CA ILE A 78 -49.65 0.34 7.48
C ILE A 78 -49.40 -0.91 6.62
N ASN A 79 -50.31 -1.88 6.66
CA ASN A 79 -50.23 -3.14 5.88
C ASN A 79 -50.98 -3.08 4.54
N GLN A 80 -51.18 -1.89 3.98
CA GLN A 80 -51.85 -1.68 2.68
C GLN A 80 -51.04 -0.72 1.80
N TYR A 81 -51.23 -0.81 0.47
CA TYR A 81 -50.58 0.11 -0.47
C TYR A 81 -51.05 1.55 -0.22
N LEU A 82 -50.12 2.44 0.09
CA LEU A 82 -50.38 3.87 0.16
C LEU A 82 -50.27 4.48 -1.24
N SER A 83 -51.38 4.97 -1.78
CA SER A 83 -51.43 5.74 -3.02
C SER A 83 -52.09 7.09 -2.73
N THR A 84 -51.42 8.18 -3.08
CA THR A 84 -51.84 9.54 -2.76
C THR A 84 -51.39 10.49 -3.88
N ASP A 85 -52.24 11.46 -4.19
CA ASP A 85 -51.97 12.54 -5.16
C ASP A 85 -51.27 13.75 -4.49
N SER A 86 -50.92 13.64 -3.20
CA SER A 86 -50.27 14.66 -2.37
C SER A 86 -48.97 14.15 -1.73
N ASP A 87 -48.15 15.08 -1.24
CA ASP A 87 -46.86 14.79 -0.60
C ASP A 87 -46.99 13.86 0.62
N VAL A 88 -46.16 12.83 0.68
CA VAL A 88 -45.97 11.98 1.86
C VAL A 88 -44.75 12.46 2.63
N LYS A 89 -44.94 12.85 3.89
CA LYS A 89 -43.85 13.30 4.78
C LYS A 89 -43.61 12.30 5.89
N PHE A 90 -42.40 11.77 5.98
CA PHE A 90 -41.95 10.96 7.10
C PHE A 90 -41.22 11.86 8.10
N ASN A 91 -41.87 12.20 9.21
CA ASN A 91 -41.19 12.90 10.31
C ASN A 91 -40.40 11.85 11.10
N SER A 92 -39.07 11.86 11.00
CA SER A 92 -38.28 11.02 11.89
C SER A 92 -38.28 11.64 13.30
N VAL A 93 -38.50 10.81 14.31
CA VAL A 93 -38.14 11.15 15.69
C VAL A 93 -36.62 10.98 15.81
N ALA A 94 -35.95 11.86 16.56
CA ALA A 94 -34.49 11.82 16.71
C ALA A 94 -33.99 10.39 17.01
N GLY A 95 -33.08 9.89 16.16
CA GLY A 95 -32.50 8.55 16.30
C GLY A 95 -33.29 7.40 15.67
N LYS A 96 -34.30 7.67 14.83
CA LYS A 96 -35.01 6.65 14.04
C LYS A 96 -34.68 6.77 12.54
N ASN A 97 -34.47 5.62 11.90
CA ASN A 97 -34.15 5.50 10.47
C ASN A 97 -35.33 4.88 9.72
N GLY A 98 -35.46 5.19 8.42
CA GLY A 98 -36.32 4.45 7.50
C GLY A 98 -35.54 3.30 6.88
N GLU A 99 -36.02 2.08 7.07
CA GLU A 99 -35.47 0.88 6.41
C GLU A 99 -36.43 0.48 5.29
N PHE A 100 -35.89 0.26 4.09
CA PHE A 100 -36.65 -0.15 2.92
C PHE A 100 -35.96 -1.37 2.31
N ASP A 101 -36.64 -2.50 2.20
CA ASP A 101 -36.11 -3.66 1.46
C ASP A 101 -35.90 -3.34 -0.02
N ASN A 102 -36.81 -2.53 -0.60
CA ASN A 102 -36.71 -2.05 -1.97
C ASN A 102 -37.29 -0.64 -2.11
N LEU A 103 -36.46 0.31 -2.53
CA LEU A 103 -36.87 1.66 -2.87
C LEU A 103 -36.79 1.86 -4.38
N LYS A 104 -37.93 2.12 -5.03
CA LYS A 104 -37.99 2.45 -6.46
C LYS A 104 -38.55 3.86 -6.64
N VAL A 105 -37.69 4.80 -7.01
CA VAL A 105 -38.08 6.18 -7.29
C VAL A 105 -38.29 6.33 -8.79
N LYS A 106 -39.45 6.85 -9.21
CA LYS A 106 -39.69 7.28 -10.59
C LYS A 106 -39.52 8.80 -10.66
N GLY A 107 -38.60 9.28 -11.49
CA GLY A 107 -38.22 10.70 -11.53
C GLY A 107 -36.88 10.94 -10.84
N GLY A 108 -36.79 11.96 -9.98
CA GLY A 108 -35.56 12.34 -9.27
C GLY A 108 -35.62 12.02 -7.77
N LEU A 109 -34.47 11.63 -7.21
CA LEU A 109 -34.22 11.49 -5.77
C LEU A 109 -33.20 12.57 -5.37
N ASP A 110 -33.60 13.52 -4.55
CA ASP A 110 -32.72 14.57 -4.02
C ASP A 110 -32.33 14.23 -2.57
N VAL A 111 -31.05 14.00 -2.33
CA VAL A 111 -30.50 13.59 -1.03
C VAL A 111 -29.10 14.16 -0.85
N PHE A 112 -28.74 14.46 0.40
CA PHE A 112 -27.43 15.00 0.71
C PHE A 112 -26.29 13.98 0.55
N THR A 113 -26.51 12.71 0.92
CA THR A 113 -25.50 11.64 0.80
C THR A 113 -26.17 10.27 0.65
N ILE A 114 -25.64 9.43 -0.25
CA ILE A 114 -25.97 8.00 -0.36
C ILE A 114 -24.68 7.21 -0.05
N THR A 115 -24.77 6.21 0.82
CA THR A 115 -23.67 5.29 1.12
C THR A 115 -24.05 3.88 0.68
N SER A 116 -23.39 3.34 -0.35
CA SER A 116 -23.53 1.94 -0.77
C SER A 116 -22.37 1.11 -0.23
N ASN A 117 -22.66 0.03 0.49
CA ASN A 117 -21.67 -0.89 1.05
C ASN A 117 -21.67 -2.20 0.24
N GLU A 118 -21.12 -2.19 -0.97
CA GLU A 118 -21.02 -3.38 -1.83
C GLU A 118 -19.61 -3.55 -2.42
N VAL A 119 -19.17 -4.80 -2.59
CA VAL A 119 -17.96 -5.12 -3.37
C VAL A 119 -18.33 -5.06 -4.85
N ARG A 120 -17.61 -4.25 -5.63
CA ARG A 120 -17.75 -4.17 -7.09
C ARG A 120 -16.56 -4.87 -7.74
N GLY A 121 -16.82 -5.69 -8.75
CA GLY A 121 -15.80 -6.39 -9.54
C GLY A 121 -15.87 -5.99 -11.01
N THR A 122 -14.73 -6.02 -11.69
CA THR A 122 -14.63 -5.89 -13.15
C THR A 122 -14.16 -7.23 -13.72
N ASN A 123 -14.83 -7.74 -14.76
CA ASN A 123 -14.42 -8.97 -15.44
C ASN A 123 -13.37 -8.65 -16.51
N GLY A 124 -12.17 -8.22 -16.08
CA GLY A 124 -11.06 -7.90 -16.98
C GLY A 124 -10.18 -6.75 -16.49
N ILE A 125 -9.48 -6.15 -17.44
CA ILE A 125 -8.56 -5.02 -17.23
C ILE A 125 -9.35 -3.74 -16.93
N LEU A 126 -8.87 -2.93 -15.97
CA LEU A 126 -9.44 -1.63 -15.66
C LEU A 126 -8.46 -0.50 -16.00
N TYR A 127 -8.89 0.40 -16.88
CA TYR A 127 -8.24 1.68 -17.13
C TYR A 127 -8.88 2.78 -16.28
N VAL A 128 -8.07 3.54 -15.55
CA VAL A 128 -8.47 4.76 -14.85
C VAL A 128 -7.96 5.95 -15.64
N THR A 129 -8.86 6.56 -16.40
CA THR A 129 -8.62 7.63 -17.39
C THR A 129 -9.99 8.19 -17.84
N ASP A 130 -10.00 9.12 -18.80
CA ASP A 130 -11.25 9.58 -19.41
C ASP A 130 -11.90 8.44 -20.19
N SER A 131 -13.19 8.18 -19.92
CA SER A 131 -13.96 7.11 -20.57
C SER A 131 -15.41 7.52 -20.82
N ALA A 132 -15.99 7.04 -21.92
CA ALA A 132 -17.41 7.20 -22.23
C ALA A 132 -17.93 5.99 -23.02
N GLN A 133 -19.24 5.80 -23.06
CA GLN A 133 -19.87 4.74 -23.87
C GLN A 133 -20.34 5.29 -25.22
N VAL A 134 -20.25 4.48 -26.27
CA VAL A 134 -20.83 4.82 -27.58
C VAL A 134 -22.36 4.74 -27.50
N THR A 135 -23.05 5.83 -27.80
CA THR A 135 -24.52 5.92 -27.82
C THR A 135 -25.11 6.05 -29.23
N GLY A 136 -24.28 6.42 -30.21
CA GLY A 136 -24.69 6.53 -31.61
C GLY A 136 -23.51 6.44 -32.57
N ILE A 137 -23.77 5.98 -33.79
CA ILE A 137 -22.79 5.86 -34.87
C ILE A 137 -23.44 6.47 -36.12
N THR A 138 -22.85 7.54 -36.66
CA THR A 138 -23.43 8.27 -37.79
C THR A 138 -22.83 7.85 -39.13
N SER A 139 -21.53 7.59 -39.16
CA SER A 139 -20.84 7.14 -40.38
C SER A 139 -19.56 6.37 -40.05
N ASN A 140 -19.22 5.44 -40.94
CA ASN A 140 -17.93 4.78 -41.01
C ASN A 140 -17.52 4.71 -42.48
N GLU A 141 -16.87 5.78 -42.95
CA GLU A 141 -16.41 5.89 -44.34
C GLU A 141 -14.93 6.27 -44.34
N ASN A 142 -14.11 5.66 -45.21
CA ASN A 142 -12.70 6.00 -45.42
C ASN A 142 -11.83 6.09 -44.15
N ASN A 143 -11.90 5.10 -43.24
CA ASN A 143 -11.20 5.09 -41.94
C ASN A 143 -11.54 6.29 -41.03
N VAL A 144 -12.67 6.95 -41.24
CA VAL A 144 -13.20 7.99 -40.37
C VAL A 144 -14.50 7.52 -39.75
N MET A 145 -14.60 7.63 -38.42
CA MET A 145 -15.78 7.30 -37.64
C MET A 145 -16.35 8.54 -36.97
N VAL A 146 -17.65 8.75 -37.11
CA VAL A 146 -18.40 9.76 -36.35
C VAL A 146 -19.26 9.06 -35.31
N LEU A 147 -18.92 9.29 -34.03
CA LEU A 147 -19.53 8.64 -32.88
C LEU A 147 -20.21 9.67 -32.00
N THR A 148 -21.37 9.33 -31.46
CA THR A 148 -21.96 10.02 -30.31
C THR A 148 -21.63 9.20 -29.07
N VAL A 149 -21.13 9.85 -28.02
CA VAL A 149 -20.75 9.21 -26.75
C VAL A 149 -21.62 9.69 -25.59
N SER A 150 -21.63 8.96 -24.48
CA SER A 150 -22.43 9.29 -23.29
C SER A 150 -22.01 10.61 -22.63
N ASP A 151 -20.71 10.92 -22.66
CA ASP A 151 -20.11 12.03 -21.92
C ASP A 151 -19.08 12.78 -22.76
N SER A 152 -19.06 14.11 -22.67
CA SER A 152 -18.11 14.98 -23.39
C SER A 152 -16.76 15.07 -22.67
N VAL A 153 -16.04 13.94 -22.60
CA VAL A 153 -14.75 13.83 -21.89
C VAL A 153 -13.53 13.83 -22.81
N PHE A 154 -13.73 13.47 -24.07
CA PHE A 154 -12.65 13.35 -25.05
C PHE A 154 -12.27 14.70 -25.67
N ARG A 155 -11.02 14.80 -26.10
CA ARG A 155 -10.42 15.99 -26.75
C ARG A 155 -9.75 15.57 -28.05
N VAL A 156 -9.53 16.55 -28.93
CA VAL A 156 -8.71 16.36 -30.14
C VAL A 156 -7.35 15.76 -29.73
N ASP A 157 -6.83 14.88 -30.58
CA ASP A 157 -5.59 14.14 -30.40
C ASP A 157 -5.59 13.04 -29.33
N ASP A 158 -6.72 12.79 -28.65
CA ASP A 158 -6.85 11.60 -27.82
C ASP A 158 -6.79 10.32 -28.67
N ILE A 159 -6.09 9.31 -28.15
CA ILE A 159 -6.11 7.95 -28.66
C ILE A 159 -6.99 7.12 -27.74
N LEU A 160 -8.04 6.54 -28.30
CA LEU A 160 -9.06 5.78 -27.61
C LEU A 160 -8.91 4.29 -27.92
N LEU A 161 -9.16 3.47 -26.91
CA LEU A 161 -9.24 2.02 -27.03
C LEU A 161 -10.66 1.55 -26.72
N SER A 162 -11.18 0.66 -27.55
CA SER A 162 -12.30 -0.21 -27.22
C SER A 162 -11.86 -1.64 -27.41
N GLN A 163 -12.00 -2.47 -26.37
CA GLN A 163 -11.53 -3.84 -26.40
C GLN A 163 -12.46 -4.77 -25.62
N THR A 164 -12.75 -5.94 -26.19
CA THR A 164 -13.38 -7.06 -25.47
C THR A 164 -12.52 -8.31 -25.64
N PHE A 165 -12.32 -9.03 -24.54
CA PHE A 165 -11.61 -10.31 -24.51
C PHE A 165 -12.64 -11.45 -24.48
N ASP A 166 -13.43 -11.55 -25.55
CA ASP A 166 -14.36 -12.67 -25.77
C ASP A 166 -13.83 -13.63 -26.85
N SER A 167 -14.61 -14.65 -27.19
CA SER A 167 -14.27 -15.65 -28.21
C SER A 167 -14.01 -15.08 -29.61
N SER A 168 -14.42 -13.83 -29.88
CA SER A 168 -14.15 -13.09 -31.12
C SER A 168 -13.05 -12.04 -30.99
N SER A 169 -12.66 -11.65 -29.77
CA SER A 169 -11.61 -10.69 -29.43
C SER A 169 -11.65 -9.40 -30.27
N LYS A 170 -12.37 -8.40 -29.77
CA LYS A 170 -12.45 -7.08 -30.40
C LYS A 170 -11.34 -6.18 -29.91
N LYS A 171 -10.66 -5.45 -30.81
CA LYS A 171 -9.72 -4.38 -30.47
C LYS A 171 -9.82 -3.26 -31.50
N ILE A 172 -10.24 -2.08 -31.06
CA ILE A 172 -10.38 -0.90 -31.91
C ILE A 172 -9.62 0.24 -31.27
N VAL A 173 -8.75 0.88 -32.06
CA VAL A 173 -7.97 2.06 -31.66
C VAL A 173 -8.36 3.21 -32.57
N LEU A 174 -8.76 4.33 -31.96
CA LEU A 174 -9.26 5.51 -32.65
C LEU A 174 -8.44 6.74 -32.24
N LYS A 175 -8.12 7.63 -33.18
CA LYS A 175 -7.58 8.96 -32.89
C LYS A 175 -8.68 10.01 -33.07
N VAL A 176 -9.00 10.77 -32.03
CA VAL A 176 -9.97 11.86 -32.10
C VAL A 176 -9.40 13.02 -32.93
N THR A 177 -10.14 13.46 -33.95
CA THR A 177 -9.76 14.58 -34.82
C THR A 177 -10.62 15.82 -34.58
N THR A 178 -11.90 15.66 -34.24
CA THR A 178 -12.80 16.76 -33.90
C THR A 178 -13.74 16.39 -32.76
N VAL A 179 -14.12 17.38 -31.95
CA VAL A 179 -15.10 17.23 -30.86
C VAL A 179 -16.13 18.35 -30.96
N ASP A 180 -17.41 17.98 -30.99
CA ASP A 180 -18.57 18.88 -30.90
C ASP A 180 -19.56 18.33 -29.88
N GLY A 181 -19.47 18.83 -28.64
CA GLY A 181 -20.24 18.30 -27.50
C GLY A 181 -19.96 16.81 -27.27
N THR A 182 -21.00 15.98 -27.38
CA THR A 182 -20.91 14.51 -27.25
C THR A 182 -20.61 13.81 -28.57
N THR A 183 -20.47 14.54 -29.67
CA THR A 183 -20.12 13.97 -30.98
C THR A 183 -18.63 14.12 -31.22
N ILE A 184 -17.96 13.00 -31.53
CA ILE A 184 -16.54 12.96 -31.86
C ILE A 184 -16.36 12.39 -33.26
N THR A 185 -15.43 12.98 -34.01
CA THR A 185 -14.92 12.38 -35.25
C THR A 185 -13.56 11.81 -34.95
N CYS A 186 -13.33 10.58 -35.40
CA CYS A 186 -12.09 9.86 -35.16
C CYS A 186 -11.55 9.27 -36.46
N ASN A 187 -10.22 9.25 -36.60
CA ASN A 187 -9.55 8.38 -37.55
C ASN A 187 -9.33 7.01 -36.91
N VAL A 188 -9.56 5.95 -37.67
CA VAL A 188 -9.29 4.57 -37.25
C VAL A 188 -7.80 4.29 -37.39
N ILE A 189 -7.14 3.91 -36.29
CA ILE A 189 -5.73 3.47 -36.27
C ILE A 189 -5.67 1.95 -36.47
N GLU A 190 -6.44 1.21 -35.67
CA GLU A 190 -6.51 -0.25 -35.69
C GLU A 190 -7.97 -0.67 -35.52
N ALA A 191 -8.42 -1.68 -36.26
CA ALA A 191 -9.76 -2.23 -36.10
C ALA A 191 -9.76 -3.74 -36.34
N LEU A 192 -9.89 -4.49 -35.26
CA LEU A 192 -10.27 -5.90 -35.24
C LEU A 192 -11.70 -6.00 -34.69
N GLY A 193 -12.67 -6.20 -35.58
CA GLY A 193 -14.10 -6.12 -35.27
C GLY A 193 -14.71 -4.75 -35.62
N ASN A 194 -15.97 -4.54 -35.23
CA ASN A 194 -16.73 -3.31 -35.48
C ASN A 194 -17.06 -2.60 -34.18
N ILE A 195 -17.07 -1.25 -34.18
CA ILE A 195 -17.62 -0.47 -33.07
C ILE A 195 -19.14 -0.58 -33.08
N GLU A 196 -19.74 -0.67 -31.90
CA GLU A 196 -21.16 -0.89 -31.68
C GLU A 196 -21.66 0.03 -30.57
N THR A 197 -22.97 0.32 -30.57
CA THR A 197 -23.58 1.08 -29.47
C THR A 197 -23.50 0.26 -28.18
N GLY A 198 -23.08 0.89 -27.09
CA GLY A 198 -22.83 0.25 -25.79
C GLY A 198 -21.35 -0.04 -25.50
N ASP A 199 -20.47 0.05 -26.51
CA ASP A 199 -19.03 -0.11 -26.30
C ASP A 199 -18.46 0.96 -25.38
N ALA A 200 -17.56 0.55 -24.49
CA ALA A 200 -16.71 1.47 -23.76
C ALA A 200 -15.54 1.96 -24.63
N LEU A 201 -15.30 3.27 -24.57
CA LEU A 201 -14.09 3.91 -25.07
C LEU A 201 -13.30 4.43 -23.87
N VAL A 202 -12.01 4.14 -23.82
CA VAL A 202 -11.09 4.66 -22.80
C VAL A 202 -9.92 5.37 -23.47
N ARG A 203 -9.50 6.52 -22.96
CA ARG A 203 -8.31 7.22 -23.45
C ARG A 203 -7.03 6.54 -22.96
N ILE A 204 -6.22 6.05 -23.89
CA ILE A 204 -4.94 5.39 -23.59
C ILE A 204 -3.71 6.28 -23.82
N ALA A 205 -3.83 7.30 -24.67
CA ALA A 205 -2.76 8.22 -25.00
C ALA A 205 -3.32 9.56 -25.55
N ASN A 206 -2.46 10.56 -25.70
CA ASN A 206 -2.76 11.77 -26.47
C ASN A 206 -1.52 12.23 -27.23
N THR A 207 -1.65 12.55 -28.52
CA THR A 207 -0.47 12.83 -29.37
C THR A 207 0.19 14.20 -29.11
N SER A 208 -0.46 15.11 -28.37
CA SER A 208 0.02 16.51 -28.23
C SER A 208 -0.10 17.08 -26.82
N ASP A 209 -1.16 16.79 -26.08
CA ASP A 209 -1.43 17.32 -24.74
C ASP A 209 -0.83 16.43 -23.64
N ALA A 210 0.28 16.86 -23.05
CA ALA A 210 0.97 16.16 -21.97
C ALA A 210 0.09 15.88 -20.74
N ALA A 211 -0.92 16.72 -20.45
CA ALA A 211 -1.84 16.48 -19.33
C ALA A 211 -2.77 15.28 -19.58
N ARG A 212 -2.84 14.80 -20.82
CA ARG A 212 -3.70 13.69 -21.27
C ARG A 212 -2.93 12.41 -21.62
N GLN A 213 -1.63 12.39 -21.36
CA GLN A 213 -0.73 11.27 -21.68
C GLN A 213 -0.53 10.30 -20.51
N SER A 214 -1.41 10.35 -19.49
CA SER A 214 -1.32 9.52 -18.30
C SER A 214 -2.56 8.65 -18.10
N SER A 215 -2.34 7.44 -17.60
CA SER A 215 -3.39 6.50 -17.20
C SER A 215 -2.89 5.59 -16.07
N ILE A 216 -3.83 5.02 -15.32
CA ILE A 216 -3.54 3.92 -14.40
C ILE A 216 -4.19 2.66 -14.96
N LEU A 217 -3.43 1.58 -15.06
CA LEU A 217 -3.90 0.29 -15.54
C LEU A 217 -3.86 -0.73 -14.40
N LEU A 218 -4.97 -1.40 -14.15
CA LEU A 218 -5.01 -2.58 -13.28
C LEU A 218 -5.21 -3.80 -14.19
N ASN A 219 -4.17 -4.62 -14.33
CA ASN A 219 -4.22 -5.81 -15.15
C ASN A 219 -4.16 -7.07 -14.27
N PRO A 220 -5.30 -7.75 -14.05
CA PRO A 220 -5.33 -8.96 -13.24
C PRO A 220 -4.65 -10.16 -13.91
N TYR A 221 -4.47 -10.15 -15.23
CA TYR A 221 -3.85 -11.25 -15.97
C TYR A 221 -2.32 -11.23 -15.85
N ASP A 222 -1.74 -10.04 -15.85
CA ASP A 222 -0.30 -9.84 -15.61
C ASP A 222 0.00 -9.70 -14.10
N GLY A 223 -1.02 -9.55 -13.27
CA GLY A 223 -0.87 -9.38 -11.83
C GLY A 223 -0.19 -8.05 -11.46
N CYS A 224 -0.44 -6.99 -12.23
CA CYS A 224 0.25 -5.72 -12.06
C CYS A 224 -0.69 -4.50 -12.03
N ILE A 225 -0.19 -3.44 -11.41
CA ILE A 225 -0.74 -2.09 -11.48
C ILE A 225 0.30 -1.20 -12.15
N ASP A 226 -0.05 -0.61 -13.29
CA ASP A 226 0.83 0.33 -14.01
C ASP A 226 0.37 1.75 -13.80
N ILE A 227 1.32 2.62 -13.51
CA ILE A 227 1.19 4.06 -13.73
C ILE A 227 1.95 4.37 -15.02
N ARG A 228 1.21 4.77 -16.04
CA ARG A 228 1.74 5.11 -17.36
C ARG A 228 1.68 6.62 -17.54
N THR A 229 2.78 7.20 -18.00
CA THR A 229 2.86 8.61 -18.34
C THR A 229 3.63 8.80 -19.64
N GLY A 230 3.40 9.92 -20.32
CA GLY A 230 4.02 10.23 -21.60
C GLY A 230 3.55 9.33 -22.75
N CYS A 231 2.40 8.67 -22.63
CA CYS A 231 1.85 7.86 -23.72
C CYS A 231 1.29 8.77 -24.83
N THR A 232 1.96 8.75 -25.97
CA THR A 232 1.69 9.51 -27.19
C THR A 232 1.14 8.65 -28.33
N SER A 233 1.30 7.33 -28.25
CA SER A 233 0.83 6.35 -29.23
C SER A 233 0.15 5.16 -28.55
N GLU A 234 -0.61 4.39 -29.33
CA GLU A 234 -1.21 3.11 -28.91
C GLU A 234 -0.18 2.00 -28.70
N SER A 235 1.02 2.17 -29.25
CA SER A 235 2.13 1.21 -29.16
C SER A 235 3.04 1.47 -27.96
N ASP A 236 2.83 2.57 -27.24
CA ASP A 236 3.71 2.97 -26.15
C ASP A 236 3.59 2.00 -24.97
N SER A 237 4.74 1.44 -24.58
CA SER A 237 4.92 0.60 -23.40
C SER A 237 5.50 1.37 -22.20
N THR A 238 5.39 2.71 -22.21
CA THR A 238 5.99 3.56 -21.19
C THR A 238 5.36 3.30 -19.82
N ILE A 239 6.18 2.88 -18.86
CA ILE A 239 5.78 2.61 -17.48
C ILE A 239 6.61 3.52 -16.59
N SER A 240 5.96 4.42 -15.87
CA SER A 240 6.63 5.29 -14.90
C SER A 240 6.75 4.63 -13.55
N SER A 241 5.79 3.77 -13.19
CA SER A 241 5.84 2.93 -12.01
C SER A 241 4.98 1.69 -12.18
N ARG A 242 5.42 0.58 -11.58
CA ARG A 242 4.67 -0.67 -11.55
C ARG A 242 4.78 -1.33 -10.18
N ILE A 243 3.67 -1.90 -9.71
CA ILE A 243 3.64 -2.85 -8.59
C ILE A 243 3.11 -4.18 -9.11
N GLY A 244 3.77 -5.28 -8.74
CA GLY A 244 3.42 -6.64 -9.19
C GLY A 244 4.48 -7.19 -10.13
N ASN A 245 4.07 -7.95 -11.14
CA ASN A 245 4.99 -8.59 -12.08
C ASN A 245 5.75 -7.56 -12.95
N LEU A 246 7.08 -7.51 -12.82
CA LEU A 246 7.96 -6.58 -13.54
C LEU A 246 8.40 -7.08 -14.93
N ASP A 247 7.98 -8.27 -15.34
CA ASP A 247 8.27 -8.80 -16.68
C ASP A 247 7.85 -7.81 -17.78
N GLY A 248 8.69 -7.67 -18.81
CA GLY A 248 8.45 -6.76 -19.94
C GLY A 248 8.91 -5.31 -19.73
N ILE A 249 9.44 -4.97 -18.55
CA ILE A 249 10.12 -3.68 -18.33
C ILE A 249 11.61 -3.83 -18.63
N THR A 250 12.13 -2.97 -19.51
CA THR A 250 13.56 -2.81 -19.76
C THR A 250 14.00 -1.44 -19.29
N ASP A 251 14.90 -1.41 -18.32
CA ASP A 251 15.48 -0.20 -17.77
C ASP A 251 16.95 -0.05 -18.20
N THR A 252 17.43 1.18 -18.36
CA THR A 252 18.81 1.44 -18.82
C THR A 252 19.85 1.04 -17.78
N ASP A 253 19.54 1.21 -16.49
CA ASP A 253 20.47 0.93 -15.39
C ASP A 253 20.35 -0.52 -14.89
N PHE A 254 19.15 -1.10 -14.96
CA PHE A 254 18.87 -2.44 -14.42
C PHE A 254 18.76 -3.54 -15.49
N GLY A 255 18.64 -3.20 -16.78
CA GLY A 255 18.39 -4.15 -17.86
C GLY A 255 16.94 -4.66 -17.87
N GLU A 256 16.74 -5.90 -18.35
CA GLU A 256 15.44 -6.55 -18.31
C GLU A 256 15.08 -6.96 -16.87
N LEU A 257 13.94 -6.47 -16.40
CA LEU A 257 13.40 -6.81 -15.08
C LEU A 257 12.57 -8.10 -15.15
N SER A 258 12.50 -8.83 -14.03
CA SER A 258 11.66 -10.02 -13.94
C SER A 258 11.12 -10.26 -12.52
N GLY A 259 9.99 -10.97 -12.45
CA GLY A 259 9.32 -11.36 -11.21
C GLY A 259 8.61 -10.21 -10.48
N ASP A 260 8.08 -10.49 -9.29
CA ASP A 260 7.28 -9.53 -8.54
C ASP A 260 8.14 -8.47 -7.83
N GLY A 261 7.73 -7.20 -7.93
CA GLY A 261 8.40 -6.12 -7.23
C GLY A 261 7.70 -4.76 -7.31
N LEU A 262 8.46 -3.73 -6.99
CA LEU A 262 8.10 -2.32 -7.17
C LEU A 262 9.15 -1.69 -8.08
N TYR A 263 8.72 -1.22 -9.25
CA TYR A 263 9.52 -0.41 -10.16
C TYR A 263 8.98 1.03 -10.16
N SER A 264 9.87 2.01 -10.17
CA SER A 264 9.50 3.41 -10.32
C SER A 264 10.68 4.23 -10.80
N ASN A 265 10.45 5.14 -11.75
CA ASN A 265 11.47 6.07 -12.23
C ASN A 265 11.97 6.99 -11.09
N ASN A 266 11.10 7.33 -10.13
CA ASN A 266 11.43 8.17 -8.98
C ASN A 266 10.59 7.77 -7.76
N ALA A 267 11.24 7.48 -6.63
CA ALA A 267 10.55 7.18 -5.38
C ALA A 267 11.02 8.11 -4.25
N TYR A 268 10.07 8.82 -3.63
CA TYR A 268 10.27 9.61 -2.42
C TYR A 268 9.73 8.80 -1.24
N LEU A 269 10.63 8.18 -0.48
CA LEU A 269 10.30 7.27 0.62
C LEU A 269 10.60 7.94 1.96
N SER A 270 9.70 7.77 2.94
CA SER A 270 9.86 8.27 4.31
C SER A 270 9.83 7.12 5.31
N GLY A 271 10.42 7.35 6.49
CA GLY A 271 10.55 6.33 7.53
C GLY A 271 11.70 5.34 7.28
N ALA A 272 11.64 4.20 7.98
CA ALA A 272 12.69 3.18 7.90
C ALA A 272 12.52 2.29 6.65
N ILE A 273 13.62 2.05 5.93
CA ILE A 273 13.71 1.16 4.78
C ILE A 273 14.73 0.06 5.11
N ARG A 274 14.31 -1.20 4.99
CA ARG A 274 15.18 -2.35 5.25
C ARG A 274 14.88 -3.46 4.27
N ASN A 275 15.90 -4.27 3.95
CA ASN A 275 15.60 -5.54 3.31
C ASN A 275 15.05 -6.56 4.30
N LEU A 276 14.29 -7.51 3.79
CA LEU A 276 13.71 -8.60 4.59
C LEU A 276 14.76 -9.39 5.37
N SER A 277 15.95 -9.60 4.78
CA SER A 277 17.04 -10.34 5.40
C SER A 277 17.81 -9.56 6.49
N GLY A 278 17.51 -8.27 6.69
CA GLY A 278 18.18 -7.42 7.68
C GLY A 278 19.67 -7.15 7.40
N LYS A 279 20.17 -7.46 6.21
CA LYS A 279 21.57 -7.21 5.81
C LYS A 279 21.86 -5.73 5.55
N TRP A 280 20.83 -4.95 5.22
CA TRP A 280 20.91 -3.50 5.12
C TRP A 280 19.63 -2.84 5.63
N GLU A 281 19.78 -1.68 6.27
CA GLU A 281 18.66 -0.86 6.75
C GLU A 281 19.07 0.62 6.87
N LEU A 282 18.13 1.51 6.57
CA LEU A 282 18.16 2.94 6.81
C LEU A 282 16.99 3.24 7.72
N LYS A 283 17.19 3.74 8.94
CA LYS A 283 16.11 3.97 9.91
C LYS A 283 15.73 5.44 9.98
N ASP A 284 14.52 5.69 10.48
CA ASP A 284 13.96 7.03 10.68
C ASP A 284 14.70 7.83 11.78
N ASP A 285 15.34 7.14 12.72
CA ASP A 285 16.16 7.75 13.78
C ASP A 285 17.56 8.21 13.30
N GLY A 286 17.83 8.09 12.01
CA GLY A 286 19.12 8.42 11.40
C GLY A 286 20.16 7.31 11.47
N SER A 287 19.93 6.21 12.22
CA SER A 287 20.84 5.06 12.27
C SER A 287 20.66 4.11 11.07
N GLY A 288 21.65 3.25 10.83
CA GLY A 288 21.54 2.27 9.76
C GLY A 288 22.75 1.37 9.62
N LYS A 289 22.63 0.41 8.68
CA LYS A 289 23.71 -0.53 8.39
C LYS A 289 23.69 -1.00 6.95
N LEU A 290 24.87 -1.36 6.46
CA LEU A 290 25.10 -2.04 5.19
C LEU A 290 26.00 -3.27 5.44
N ALA A 291 26.03 -4.17 4.46
CA ALA A 291 26.90 -5.35 4.48
C ALA A 291 26.84 -6.16 5.80
N ASN A 292 25.62 -6.43 6.28
CA ASN A 292 25.39 -7.21 7.51
C ASN A 292 26.02 -6.56 8.77
N GLY A 293 26.06 -5.23 8.83
CA GLY A 293 26.62 -4.49 9.98
C GLY A 293 28.13 -4.33 9.96
N ASN A 294 28.80 -4.63 8.85
CA ASN A 294 30.21 -4.29 8.67
C ASN A 294 30.42 -2.79 8.42
N ILE A 295 29.39 -2.12 7.91
CA ILE A 295 29.30 -0.67 7.86
C ILE A 295 28.04 -0.31 8.61
N SER A 296 28.13 0.47 9.68
CA SER A 296 26.98 0.90 10.45
C SER A 296 27.20 2.28 11.04
N TRP A 297 26.11 2.98 11.31
CA TRP A 297 26.14 4.26 12.01
C TRP A 297 25.02 4.33 13.03
N ASP A 298 25.28 5.04 14.14
CA ASP A 298 24.30 5.28 15.18
C ASP A 298 23.53 6.60 14.96
N THR A 299 22.61 6.90 15.88
CA THR A 299 21.76 8.10 15.85
C THR A 299 22.51 9.40 16.07
N GLU A 300 23.72 9.34 16.63
CA GLU A 300 24.60 10.49 16.86
C GLU A 300 25.53 10.75 15.66
N GLY A 301 25.48 9.90 14.64
CA GLY A 301 26.34 9.96 13.45
C GLY A 301 27.67 9.22 13.61
N GLY A 302 27.83 8.41 14.67
CA GLY A 302 29.01 7.60 14.90
C GLY A 302 29.14 6.48 13.87
N LEU A 303 30.09 6.62 12.93
CA LEU A 303 30.34 5.64 11.88
C LEU A 303 31.29 4.52 12.36
N THR A 304 30.82 3.26 12.27
CA THR A 304 31.61 2.04 12.45
C THR A 304 31.86 1.37 11.11
N LEU A 305 33.14 1.18 10.79
CA LEU A 305 33.58 0.46 9.60
C LEU A 305 34.49 -0.69 10.03
N LYS A 306 34.06 -1.92 9.79
CA LYS A 306 34.90 -3.12 9.95
C LYS A 306 35.79 -3.28 8.72
N TYR A 307 36.69 -2.33 8.49
CA TYR A 307 37.79 -2.47 7.53
C TYR A 307 38.97 -3.18 8.19
N GLY A 308 39.76 -3.92 7.40
CA GLY A 308 41.13 -4.26 7.78
C GLY A 308 41.93 -2.98 8.06
N THR A 309 42.85 -3.05 9.03
CA THR A 309 43.73 -2.03 9.60
C THR A 309 43.34 -0.55 9.43
N ARG A 310 42.94 0.08 10.55
CA ARG A 310 42.76 1.53 10.72
C ARG A 310 44.08 2.27 10.43
N LYS A 311 44.06 3.35 9.65
CA LYS A 311 45.20 4.29 9.45
C LYS A 311 45.45 5.21 10.66
N GLU A 312 45.26 4.68 11.87
CA GLU A 312 45.57 5.36 13.12
C GLU A 312 46.87 4.78 13.67
N PHE A 313 47.79 5.64 14.10
CA PHE A 313 49.07 5.20 14.66
C PHE A 313 49.08 5.37 16.18
N LYS A 314 49.46 4.30 16.89
CA LYS A 314 49.75 4.34 18.32
C LYS A 314 51.25 4.44 18.55
N THR A 315 51.69 5.40 19.35
CA THR A 315 53.09 5.50 19.78
C THR A 315 53.35 4.56 20.94
N ILE A 316 54.40 3.76 20.83
CA ILE A 316 54.87 2.80 21.83
C ILE A 316 56.36 3.05 22.09
N ASP A 317 56.69 3.33 23.35
CA ASP A 317 58.07 3.33 23.83
C ASP A 317 58.48 1.90 24.18
N ILE A 318 59.59 1.44 23.62
CA ILE A 318 60.09 0.08 23.82
C ILE A 318 61.35 0.01 24.70
N ASP A 319 61.71 1.09 25.39
CA ASP A 319 62.95 1.18 26.18
C ASP A 319 63.05 0.15 27.33
N ASP A 320 61.93 -0.37 27.84
CA ASP A 320 61.91 -1.33 28.96
C ASP A 320 61.69 -2.81 28.55
N TYR A 321 61.68 -3.11 27.24
CA TYR A 321 61.59 -4.48 26.73
C TYR A 321 62.98 -5.06 26.48
N ASP A 322 63.12 -6.38 26.34
CA ASP A 322 64.40 -7.02 26.02
C ASP A 322 64.17 -8.37 25.30
N PHE A 323 65.11 -9.32 25.40
CA PHE A 323 64.94 -10.67 24.86
C PHE A 323 64.10 -11.61 25.74
N ALA A 324 64.04 -11.35 27.05
CA ALA A 324 63.28 -12.16 28.00
C ALA A 324 61.83 -11.63 28.18
N ASN A 325 61.61 -10.34 27.92
CA ASN A 325 60.34 -9.64 28.04
C ASN A 325 60.10 -8.80 26.78
N ALA A 326 59.53 -9.42 25.75
CA ALA A 326 59.27 -8.77 24.47
C ALA A 326 57.94 -8.00 24.47
N PHE A 327 57.83 -6.97 23.63
CA PHE A 327 56.56 -6.27 23.40
C PHE A 327 55.67 -7.07 22.45
N GLU A 328 54.49 -7.50 22.89
CA GLU A 328 53.51 -8.16 22.04
C GLU A 328 52.56 -7.15 21.38
N VAL A 329 52.47 -7.19 20.06
CA VAL A 329 51.63 -6.27 19.29
C VAL A 329 50.16 -6.67 19.40
N ASP A 330 49.30 -5.76 19.89
CA ASP A 330 47.84 -5.96 19.88
C ASP A 330 47.23 -5.41 18.58
N LEU A 331 46.68 -6.32 17.77
CA LEU A 331 46.07 -6.02 16.48
C LEU A 331 44.55 -6.02 16.51
N LYS A 332 43.90 -6.17 17.67
CA LYS A 332 42.42 -6.24 17.77
C LYS A 332 41.72 -5.03 17.18
N ASP A 333 42.31 -3.85 17.38
CA ASP A 333 41.79 -2.59 16.87
C ASP A 333 42.30 -2.27 15.46
N GLY A 334 43.16 -3.12 14.88
CA GLY A 334 43.78 -2.88 13.57
C GLY A 334 44.56 -1.57 13.53
N LEU A 335 45.35 -1.24 14.55
CA LEU A 335 46.15 -0.01 14.56
C LEU A 335 47.49 -0.20 13.81
N ASN A 336 48.07 0.93 13.42
CA ASN A 336 49.47 1.04 13.02
C ASN A 336 50.32 1.54 14.20
N PHE A 337 51.65 1.44 14.10
CA PHE A 337 52.53 1.67 15.25
C PHE A 337 53.69 2.61 14.95
N PHE A 338 53.92 3.55 15.86
CA PHE A 338 55.19 4.27 15.98
C PHE A 338 55.95 3.68 17.16
N PHE A 339 57.08 3.02 16.89
CA PHE A 339 57.97 2.53 17.94
C PHE A 339 59.10 3.55 18.17
N THR A 340 59.35 3.89 19.43
CA THR A 340 60.45 4.75 19.88
C THR A 340 61.41 4.00 20.79
N LYS A 341 62.72 4.16 20.59
CA LYS A 341 63.77 3.64 21.49
C LYS A 341 64.86 4.69 21.67
N ASN A 342 65.14 5.11 22.91
CA ASN A 342 66.03 6.24 23.18
C ASN A 342 67.02 6.01 24.35
N LYS A 343 66.91 4.91 25.10
CA LYS A 343 67.65 4.72 26.37
C LYS A 343 69.07 4.16 26.23
N ASP A 344 69.24 3.01 25.58
CA ASP A 344 70.54 2.35 25.37
C ASP A 344 70.68 1.61 24.02
N ASN A 345 71.87 1.07 23.74
CA ASN A 345 72.16 0.30 22.52
C ASN A 345 71.74 -1.18 22.64
N ASP A 346 71.20 -1.62 23.77
CA ASP A 346 70.89 -3.03 23.98
C ASP A 346 69.72 -3.46 23.08
N PRO A 347 69.71 -4.67 22.52
CA PRO A 347 68.63 -5.08 21.61
C PRO A 347 67.24 -5.09 22.28
N ARG A 348 66.20 -4.72 21.53
CA ARG A 348 64.79 -4.79 21.97
C ARG A 348 64.00 -5.77 21.10
N THR A 349 63.01 -6.47 21.65
CA THR A 349 62.22 -7.45 20.91
C THR A 349 60.75 -7.06 20.82
N ILE A 350 60.18 -7.15 19.62
CA ILE A 350 58.76 -6.98 19.34
C ILE A 350 58.24 -8.30 18.74
N ILE A 351 57.10 -8.78 19.22
CA ILE A 351 56.45 -10.00 18.76
C ILE A 351 55.15 -9.66 18.04
N LEU A 352 55.05 -10.08 16.78
CA LEU A 352 53.81 -10.04 16.01
C LEU A 352 52.99 -11.33 16.24
N PRO A 353 51.68 -11.21 16.52
CA PRO A 353 50.84 -12.38 16.70
C PRO A 353 50.58 -13.08 15.36
N CYS A 354 50.28 -14.38 15.41
CA CYS A 354 49.95 -15.19 14.24
C CYS A 354 48.60 -15.89 14.45
N SER A 355 47.63 -15.65 13.57
CA SER A 355 46.29 -16.25 13.59
C SER A 355 45.66 -16.15 12.20
N ASP A 356 44.77 -17.08 11.83
CA ASP A 356 43.98 -16.98 10.59
C ASP A 356 43.06 -15.76 10.57
N THR A 357 42.60 -15.32 11.74
CA THR A 357 41.78 -14.13 11.92
C THR A 357 42.44 -12.84 11.43
N PHE A 358 43.77 -12.84 11.27
CA PHE A 358 44.52 -11.69 10.77
C PHE A 358 44.77 -11.74 9.26
N ILE A 359 44.40 -12.80 8.54
CA ILE A 359 44.63 -12.89 7.08
C ILE A 359 43.91 -11.73 6.36
N GLY A 360 44.65 -10.99 5.54
CA GLY A 360 44.18 -9.79 4.85
C GLY A 360 44.40 -8.48 5.63
N LEU A 361 44.92 -8.54 6.86
CA LEU A 361 45.30 -7.38 7.64
C LEU A 361 46.64 -6.81 7.15
N GLU A 362 46.74 -5.48 7.03
CA GLU A 362 47.96 -4.77 6.62
C GLU A 362 48.48 -3.92 7.77
N VAL A 363 49.64 -4.19 8.36
CA VAL A 363 50.16 -3.39 9.48
C VAL A 363 51.36 -2.56 9.02
N GLU A 364 51.29 -1.26 9.27
CA GLU A 364 52.39 -0.32 9.10
C GLU A 364 53.06 -0.04 10.45
N MET A 365 54.38 -0.23 10.50
CA MET A 365 55.21 0.04 11.66
C MET A 365 56.30 1.02 11.29
N ILE A 366 56.43 2.09 12.06
CA ILE A 366 57.46 3.11 11.87
C ILE A 366 58.35 3.13 13.11
N PHE A 367 59.65 2.98 12.90
CA PHE A 367 60.66 2.91 13.94
C PHE A 367 61.46 4.21 13.96
N THR A 368 61.53 4.81 15.15
CA THR A 368 62.17 6.11 15.39
C THR A 368 62.93 6.10 16.72
N GLY A 369 63.76 7.12 16.96
CA GLY A 369 64.71 7.13 18.08
C GLY A 369 65.98 6.33 17.76
N ASN A 370 67.02 6.50 18.57
CA ASN A 370 68.24 5.71 18.45
C ASN A 370 68.92 5.59 19.82
N PRO A 371 69.18 4.36 20.28
CA PRO A 371 70.61 4.06 20.42
C PRO A 371 71.05 2.66 19.95
N GLY A 372 70.18 1.79 19.40
CA GLY A 372 70.59 0.44 18.98
C GLY A 372 69.57 -0.44 18.26
N LEU A 373 69.79 -1.76 18.25
CA LEU A 373 69.02 -2.75 17.48
C LEU A 373 67.58 -2.96 18.02
N ILE A 374 66.61 -3.14 17.13
CA ILE A 374 65.28 -3.70 17.40
C ILE A 374 65.13 -4.99 16.59
N ARG A 375 64.64 -6.05 17.22
CA ARG A 375 64.31 -7.32 16.59
C ARG A 375 62.81 -7.50 16.56
N LEU A 376 62.28 -7.79 15.38
CA LEU A 376 60.90 -8.19 15.18
C LEU A 376 60.85 -9.69 14.95
N GLU A 377 60.10 -10.37 15.79
CA GLU A 377 59.83 -11.80 15.73
C GLU A 377 58.33 -12.04 15.58
N CYS A 378 57.97 -13.26 15.21
CA CYS A 378 56.58 -13.70 15.19
C CYS A 378 56.36 -14.67 16.34
N ALA A 379 55.14 -14.70 16.90
CA ALA A 379 54.77 -15.65 17.96
C ALA A 379 54.95 -17.12 17.52
N ASN A 380 54.96 -17.37 16.20
CA ASN A 380 55.39 -18.64 15.62
C ASN A 380 56.75 -18.50 14.92
N ASN A 381 57.61 -19.50 15.08
CA ASN A 381 58.89 -19.56 14.38
C ASN A 381 58.67 -19.52 12.85
N TYR A 382 59.44 -18.67 12.15
CA TYR A 382 59.46 -18.53 10.68
C TYR A 382 58.21 -17.94 10.02
N ALA A 383 57.46 -17.09 10.71
CA ALA A 383 56.23 -16.53 10.14
C ALA A 383 56.42 -15.26 9.28
N PHE A 384 57.64 -14.74 9.07
CA PHE A 384 57.87 -13.62 8.15
C PHE A 384 58.22 -14.13 6.74
N MET A 385 57.72 -13.45 5.72
CA MET A 385 57.99 -13.77 4.31
C MET A 385 58.60 -12.57 3.58
N TYR A 386 59.69 -12.82 2.85
CA TYR A 386 60.26 -11.88 1.90
C TYR A 386 60.56 -12.59 0.59
N ASN A 387 60.04 -12.09 -0.53
CA ASN A 387 60.23 -12.68 -1.85
C ASN A 387 60.05 -14.23 -1.88
N GLY A 388 59.10 -14.75 -1.10
CA GLY A 388 58.80 -16.18 -1.01
C GLY A 388 59.75 -17.02 -0.15
N GLN A 389 60.66 -16.40 0.60
CA GLN A 389 61.54 -17.07 1.58
C GLN A 389 61.08 -16.82 3.02
N ASP A 390 61.20 -17.84 3.87
CA ASP A 390 60.93 -17.74 5.30
C ASP A 390 62.04 -16.96 6.01
N ILE A 391 61.64 -15.95 6.78
CA ILE A 391 62.52 -15.16 7.63
C ILE A 391 62.25 -15.50 9.09
N ARG A 392 63.32 -15.80 9.85
CA ARG A 392 63.23 -16.08 11.29
C ARG A 392 62.89 -14.83 12.09
N TYR A 393 63.58 -13.72 11.83
CA TYR A 393 63.33 -12.42 12.46
C TYR A 393 63.80 -11.29 11.54
N ILE A 394 63.21 -10.11 11.70
CA ILE A 394 63.66 -8.87 11.05
C ILE A 394 64.46 -8.09 12.09
N SER A 395 65.61 -7.57 11.69
CA SER A 395 66.40 -6.69 12.54
C SER A 395 66.28 -5.26 12.03
N ILE A 396 66.26 -4.27 12.91
CA ILE A 396 66.24 -2.87 12.52
C ILE A 396 67.33 -2.20 13.34
N GLY A 397 68.36 -1.70 12.66
CA GLY A 397 69.52 -1.08 13.32
C GLY A 397 69.80 0.36 12.88
N HIS A 398 69.25 0.79 11.74
CA HIS A 398 69.43 2.15 11.21
C HIS A 398 68.05 2.82 11.12
N TYR A 399 67.87 3.99 11.73
CA TYR A 399 66.58 4.69 11.84
C TYR A 399 66.61 6.05 11.13
N PRO A 400 65.45 6.61 10.73
CA PRO A 400 64.11 6.03 10.81
C PRO A 400 63.86 4.93 9.76
N ARG A 401 62.98 3.97 10.08
CA ARG A 401 62.54 2.92 9.13
C ARG A 401 61.05 2.72 9.18
N ARG A 402 60.49 2.40 8.02
CA ARG A 402 59.09 2.02 7.87
C ARG A 402 59.04 0.59 7.39
N LEU A 403 58.27 -0.25 8.06
CA LEU A 403 58.01 -1.62 7.67
C LEU A 403 56.51 -1.77 7.41
N LYS A 404 56.15 -2.25 6.23
CA LYS A 404 54.77 -2.58 5.86
C LYS A 404 54.64 -4.09 5.76
N LEU A 405 53.66 -4.62 6.47
CA LEU A 405 53.44 -6.05 6.58
C LEU A 405 52.02 -6.39 6.17
N VAL A 406 51.84 -7.47 5.43
CA VAL A 406 50.52 -8.00 5.09
C VAL A 406 50.41 -9.44 5.57
N ALA A 407 49.41 -9.73 6.38
CA ALA A 407 49.13 -11.08 6.83
C ALA A 407 48.48 -11.87 5.68
N ARG A 408 49.09 -12.99 5.31
CA ARG A 408 48.59 -13.91 4.27
C ARG A 408 48.51 -15.32 4.82
N LYS A 409 47.74 -16.19 4.16
CA LYS A 409 47.66 -17.61 4.51
C LYS A 409 49.04 -18.27 4.37
N TYR A 410 49.52 -18.93 5.43
CA TYR A 410 50.77 -19.68 5.38
C TYR A 410 50.50 -21.16 5.10
N ASN A 411 50.75 -21.59 3.86
CA ASN A 411 50.37 -22.93 3.38
C ASN A 411 51.28 -24.06 3.88
N PHE A 412 52.40 -23.74 4.53
CA PHE A 412 53.38 -24.74 5.01
C PHE A 412 53.21 -25.12 6.50
N SER A 413 52.24 -24.52 7.20
CA SER A 413 51.91 -24.86 8.59
C SER A 413 50.63 -25.67 8.68
N THR A 414 50.67 -26.79 9.40
CA THR A 414 49.50 -27.60 9.75
C THR A 414 48.58 -26.92 10.78
N LYS A 415 48.98 -25.77 11.34
CA LYS A 415 48.23 -25.03 12.38
C LYS A 415 47.34 -23.90 11.84
N GLY A 416 47.21 -23.74 10.52
CA GLY A 416 46.29 -22.75 9.93
C GLY A 416 46.65 -21.28 10.23
N LEU A 417 47.94 -20.96 10.40
CA LEU A 417 48.38 -19.62 10.81
C LEU A 417 48.58 -18.67 9.62
N CYS A 418 48.60 -17.37 9.87
CA CYS A 418 49.08 -16.37 8.91
C CYS A 418 50.61 -16.28 8.89
N SER A 419 51.18 -15.87 7.75
CA SER A 419 52.54 -15.34 7.65
C SER A 419 52.50 -13.87 7.28
N TRP A 420 53.47 -13.11 7.80
CA TRP A 420 53.61 -11.67 7.62
C TRP A 420 54.55 -11.39 6.45
N TRP A 421 53.99 -10.93 5.33
CA TRP A 421 54.72 -10.61 4.12
C TRP A 421 55.20 -9.17 4.16
N ILE A 422 56.50 -8.98 3.93
CA ILE A 422 57.08 -7.63 3.80
C ILE A 422 56.62 -7.06 2.47
N ASP A 423 55.72 -6.07 2.53
CA ASP A 423 55.08 -5.50 1.37
C ASP A 423 55.97 -4.46 0.68
N ASN A 424 56.68 -3.66 1.48
CA ASN A 424 57.70 -2.72 0.99
C ASN A 424 59.08 -3.38 0.80
N ALA A 425 59.12 -4.67 0.40
CA ALA A 425 60.34 -5.45 0.21
C ALA A 425 61.38 -4.78 -0.73
N ALA A 426 60.91 -4.05 -1.74
CA ALA A 426 61.76 -3.33 -2.69
C ALA A 426 62.57 -2.19 -2.05
N GLU A 427 62.17 -1.70 -0.87
CA GLU A 427 62.88 -0.67 -0.12
C GLU A 427 64.06 -1.23 0.69
N PHE A 428 64.27 -2.56 0.66
CA PHE A 428 65.29 -3.27 1.42
C PHE A 428 66.16 -4.19 0.56
N LYS A 429 67.45 -4.27 0.88
CA LYS A 429 68.39 -5.28 0.33
C LYS A 429 68.66 -6.36 1.37
N ILE A 430 68.65 -7.62 0.95
CA ILE A 430 69.16 -8.75 1.75
C ILE A 430 70.69 -8.78 1.67
N SER A 431 71.35 -8.96 2.81
CA SER A 431 72.72 -9.50 2.86
C SER A 431 72.76 -10.65 3.86
N SER A 432 73.14 -11.85 3.41
CA SER A 432 73.50 -12.96 4.29
C SER A 432 74.95 -12.79 4.73
N ASP A 433 75.21 -12.79 6.03
CA ASP A 433 76.55 -12.60 6.59
C ASP A 433 77.25 -13.95 6.86
N GLY A 434 77.05 -14.97 6.01
CA GLY A 434 77.77 -16.25 6.10
C GLY A 434 77.60 -17.08 7.39
N THR A 435 77.00 -16.52 8.44
CA THR A 435 76.77 -17.11 9.76
C THR A 435 75.51 -16.49 10.40
N PHE A 436 74.34 -16.76 9.82
CA PHE A 436 73.01 -16.58 10.44
C PHE A 436 72.77 -15.33 11.32
N ALA A 437 73.22 -14.13 10.93
CA ALA A 437 72.87 -12.87 11.61
C ALA A 437 72.92 -11.62 10.69
N GLY A 438 71.97 -11.48 9.75
CA GLY A 438 71.93 -10.35 8.83
C GLY A 438 71.69 -8.98 9.49
N THR A 439 72.62 -8.04 9.32
CA THR A 439 72.50 -6.62 9.73
C THR A 439 72.14 -5.75 8.51
N PHE A 440 71.28 -4.75 8.70
CA PHE A 440 70.65 -3.97 7.63
C PHE A 440 71.53 -2.78 7.20
N ARG A 441 71.81 -2.65 5.89
CA ARG A 441 72.40 -1.42 5.31
C ARG A 441 71.57 -0.96 4.10
N SER A 442 71.30 0.34 4.01
CA SER A 442 70.60 0.92 2.86
C SER A 442 71.52 1.09 1.66
N ILE A 443 70.90 1.28 0.48
CA ILE A 443 71.52 2.01 -0.62
C ILE A 443 71.59 3.48 -0.24
#